data_AF-A0A9D5EFP2-F1
#
_entry.id   AF-A0A9D5EFP2-F1
#
_cell.length_a   1.000
_cell.length_b   1.000
_cell.length_c   1.000
_cell.angle_alpha   90.00
_cell.angle_beta   90.00
_cell.angle_gamma   90.00
#
_symmetry.space_group_name_H-M   'P 1'
#
loop_
_entity.id
_entity.type
_entity.pdbx_description
1 polymer ?
#
loop_
_entity_poly.entity_id
_entity_poly.type
_entity_poly.pdbx_seq_one_letter_code
_entity_poly.pdbx_strand_id
1 'polypeptide(L)'
;METEMADPGHDQTPAGDGTFPGEAPATIQDRPGAGPEAEALRAEIALRTAREAAALAQFRAALLATEPEMDPAMVSGDSFDSIHASFAAARASLARVREALRLEMAARVPAGAPGRVVPPARTPLEKIREGLSRS
;
A
#
# COMPACT_ATOMS: atom_id res chain seq x y z
N MET A 1 -8.21 -52.22 43.63
CA MET A 1 -8.27 -53.66 43.30
C MET A 1 -9.56 -54.17 43.91
N GLU A 2 -10.69 -53.87 43.28
CA GLU A 2 -11.95 -54.57 43.54
C GLU A 2 -12.63 -54.76 42.19
N THR A 3 -12.70 -56.03 41.85
CA THR A 3 -13.30 -56.61 40.68
C THR A 3 -14.74 -56.90 41.05
N GLU A 4 -15.71 -56.22 40.43
CA GLU A 4 -17.08 -56.69 40.47
C GLU A 4 -17.52 -57.05 39.05
N MET A 5 -17.68 -58.35 38.90
CA MET A 5 -18.07 -59.12 37.73
C MET A 5 -19.37 -59.82 38.13
N ALA A 6 -20.47 -59.54 37.43
CA ALA A 6 -21.70 -60.33 37.32
C ALA A 6 -22.76 -59.43 36.67
N ASP A 7 -23.64 -59.81 35.75
CA ASP A 7 -23.91 -60.99 34.91
C ASP A 7 -25.11 -60.55 34.02
N PRO A 8 -25.63 -61.28 33.00
CA PRO A 8 -26.07 -60.67 31.76
C PRO A 8 -27.60 -60.69 31.67
N GLY A 9 -28.18 -59.96 30.72
CA GLY A 9 -29.61 -60.12 30.48
C GLY A 9 -30.24 -59.06 29.61
N HIS A 10 -30.59 -59.51 28.41
CA HIS A 10 -31.65 -59.00 27.55
C HIS A 10 -31.34 -57.72 26.76
N ASP A 11 -31.03 -57.85 25.47
CA ASP A 11 -32.00 -58.07 24.38
C ASP A 11 -32.52 -56.73 23.86
N GLN A 12 -31.90 -56.28 22.77
CA GLN A 12 -32.51 -55.82 21.52
C GLN A 12 -31.65 -54.76 20.85
N THR A 13 -30.85 -55.20 19.89
CA THR A 13 -30.44 -54.38 18.76
C THR A 13 -31.71 -54.11 17.94
N PRO A 14 -32.19 -52.87 17.77
CA PRO A 14 -33.05 -52.61 16.64
C PRO A 14 -32.15 -52.66 15.40
N ALA A 15 -32.25 -53.77 14.67
CA ALA A 15 -32.00 -53.81 13.24
C ALA A 15 -32.96 -52.82 12.57
N GLY A 16 -32.60 -51.54 12.60
CA GLY A 16 -33.16 -50.56 11.70
C GLY A 16 -32.43 -50.69 10.37
N ASP A 17 -32.97 -51.52 9.49
CA ASP A 17 -32.75 -51.42 8.05
C ASP A 17 -33.27 -50.05 7.60
N GLY A 18 -32.46 -49.02 7.86
CA GLY A 18 -32.57 -47.72 7.22
C GLY A 18 -32.10 -47.86 5.78
N THR A 19 -32.83 -48.65 4.99
CA THR A 19 -32.88 -48.45 3.56
C THR A 19 -33.38 -47.03 3.37
N PHE A 20 -32.46 -46.07 3.29
CA PHE A 20 -32.77 -44.74 2.82
C PHE A 20 -33.32 -44.95 1.41
N PRO A 21 -34.63 -44.72 1.16
CA PRO A 21 -35.14 -44.79 -0.19
C PRO A 21 -34.30 -43.82 -1.00
N GLY A 22 -33.69 -44.34 -2.07
CA GLY A 22 -32.73 -43.63 -2.89
C GLY A 22 -33.18 -42.19 -3.08
N GLU A 23 -32.45 -41.27 -2.43
CA GLU A 23 -32.55 -39.87 -2.74
C GLU A 23 -32.03 -39.78 -4.16
N ALA A 24 -32.97 -39.83 -5.11
CA ALA A 24 -32.72 -39.54 -6.50
C ALA A 24 -31.80 -38.31 -6.53
N PRO A 25 -30.72 -38.30 -7.34
CA PRO A 25 -29.81 -37.17 -7.35
C PRO A 25 -30.68 -35.94 -7.51
N ALA A 26 -30.68 -35.09 -6.47
CA ALA A 26 -31.48 -33.88 -6.44
C ALA A 26 -31.22 -33.23 -7.79
N THR A 27 -32.22 -33.30 -8.66
CA THR A 27 -32.12 -32.76 -10.00
C THR A 27 -31.73 -31.33 -9.72
N ILE A 28 -30.50 -30.95 -10.08
CA ILE A 28 -30.09 -29.56 -10.09
C ILE A 28 -31.00 -28.99 -11.17
N GLN A 29 -32.21 -28.63 -10.74
CA GLN A 29 -33.19 -27.93 -11.52
C GLN A 29 -32.40 -26.72 -11.98
N ASP A 30 -32.12 -26.73 -13.29
CA ASP A 30 -31.62 -25.60 -14.03
C ASP A 30 -32.48 -24.41 -13.60
N ARG A 31 -31.96 -23.63 -12.64
CA ARG A 31 -32.73 -22.58 -12.00
C ARG A 31 -32.91 -21.57 -13.12
N PRO A 32 -34.12 -21.41 -13.68
CA PRO A 32 -34.32 -20.56 -14.83
C PRO A 32 -33.75 -19.19 -14.48
N GLY A 33 -32.97 -18.65 -15.43
CA GLY A 33 -32.02 -17.56 -15.26
C GLY A 33 -32.41 -16.56 -14.19
N ALA A 34 -31.44 -16.24 -13.34
CA ALA A 34 -31.49 -15.15 -12.38
C ALA A 34 -32.54 -14.10 -12.75
N GLY A 35 -33.66 -14.08 -12.00
CA GLY A 35 -34.77 -13.20 -12.32
C GLY A 35 -34.36 -11.72 -12.41
N PRO A 36 -35.23 -10.85 -12.93
CA PRO A 36 -34.93 -9.44 -13.15
C PRO A 36 -34.39 -8.73 -11.90
N GLU A 37 -34.77 -9.16 -10.71
CA GLU A 37 -34.25 -8.66 -9.43
C GLU A 37 -32.76 -8.98 -9.20
N ALA A 38 -32.32 -10.19 -9.57
CA ALA A 38 -30.92 -10.59 -9.43
C ALA A 38 -30.02 -9.93 -10.49
N GLU A 39 -30.58 -9.56 -11.64
CA GLU A 39 -29.90 -8.71 -12.63
C GLU A 39 -29.81 -7.26 -12.14
N ALA A 40 -30.90 -6.70 -11.62
CA ALA A 40 -30.93 -5.35 -11.04
C ALA A 40 -29.94 -5.19 -9.87
N LEU A 41 -29.86 -6.19 -8.97
CA LEU A 41 -28.91 -6.18 -7.87
C LEU A 41 -27.46 -6.22 -8.36
N ARG A 42 -27.17 -7.02 -9.40
CA ARG A 42 -25.84 -7.06 -10.01
C ARG A 42 -25.46 -5.74 -10.66
N ALA A 43 -26.39 -5.10 -11.36
CA ALA A 43 -26.17 -3.78 -11.94
C ALA A 43 -25.87 -2.73 -10.86
N GLU A 44 -26.59 -2.76 -9.73
CA GLU A 44 -26.35 -1.88 -8.60
C GLU A 44 -24.97 -2.11 -7.96
N ILE A 45 -24.57 -3.37 -7.75
CA ILE A 45 -23.24 -3.71 -7.24
C ILE A 45 -22.17 -3.20 -8.20
N ALA A 46 -22.32 -3.44 -9.51
CA ALA A 46 -21.37 -2.97 -10.52
C ALA A 46 -21.24 -1.44 -10.55
N LEU A 47 -22.36 -0.72 -10.37
CA LEU A 47 -22.35 0.74 -10.29
C LEU A 47 -21.59 1.22 -9.04
N ARG A 48 -21.82 0.59 -7.89
CA ARG A 48 -21.15 0.93 -6.63
C ARG A 48 -19.65 0.66 -6.70
N THR A 49 -19.25 -0.50 -7.21
CA THR A 49 -17.83 -0.85 -7.35
C THR A 49 -17.13 0.08 -8.34
N ALA A 50 -17.78 0.48 -9.43
CA ALA A 50 -17.23 1.47 -10.35
C ALA A 50 -17.03 2.84 -9.69
N ARG A 51 -17.99 3.29 -8.88
CA ARG A 51 -17.89 4.56 -8.12
C ARG A 51 -16.77 4.50 -7.08
N GLU A 52 -16.65 3.39 -6.38
CA GLU A 52 -15.59 3.16 -5.39
C GLU A 52 -14.20 3.17 -6.05
N ALA A 53 -14.03 2.45 -7.16
CA ALA A 53 -12.78 2.45 -7.92
C ALA A 53 -12.40 3.86 -8.42
N ALA A 54 -13.38 4.65 -8.88
CA ALA A 54 -13.15 6.03 -9.28
C ALA A 54 -12.73 6.92 -8.10
N ALA A 55 -13.36 6.76 -6.93
CA ALA A 55 -13.01 7.50 -5.73
C ALA A 55 -11.59 7.19 -5.23
N LEU A 56 -11.20 5.91 -5.24
CA LEU A 56 -9.84 5.48 -4.88
C LEU A 56 -8.79 6.01 -5.87
N ALA A 57 -9.11 6.03 -7.17
CA ALA A 57 -8.22 6.61 -8.17
C ALA A 57 -8.01 8.12 -7.96
N GLN A 58 -9.09 8.86 -7.69
CA GLN A 58 -9.01 10.29 -7.39
C GLN A 58 -8.24 10.56 -6.09
N PHE A 59 -8.47 9.76 -5.05
CA PHE A 59 -7.75 9.87 -3.78
C PHE A 59 -6.24 9.66 -3.97
N ARG A 60 -5.85 8.61 -4.68
CA ARG A 60 -4.43 8.36 -5.03
C ARG A 60 -3.83 9.50 -5.84
N ALA A 61 -4.56 10.05 -6.82
CA ALA A 61 -4.10 11.19 -7.60
C ALA A 61 -3.90 12.44 -6.73
N ALA A 62 -4.82 12.72 -5.80
CA ALA A 62 -4.71 13.84 -4.87
C ALA A 62 -3.50 13.70 -3.94
N LEU A 63 -3.24 12.48 -3.44
CA LEU A 63 -2.05 12.20 -2.64
C LEU A 63 -0.75 12.41 -3.43
N LEU A 64 -0.66 11.87 -4.64
CA LEU A 64 0.52 12.04 -5.51
C LEU A 64 0.77 13.50 -5.87
N ALA A 65 -0.27 14.32 -6.00
CA ALA A 65 -0.13 15.75 -6.24
C ALA A 65 0.57 16.50 -5.08
N THR A 66 0.54 15.96 -3.85
CA THR A 66 1.23 16.57 -2.70
C THR A 66 2.75 16.35 -2.71
N GLU A 67 3.23 15.28 -3.34
CA GLU A 67 4.66 14.94 -3.44
C GLU A 67 4.97 14.51 -4.89
N PRO A 68 5.21 15.48 -5.80
CA PRO A 68 5.41 15.22 -7.24
C PRO A 68 6.64 14.37 -7.57
N GLU A 69 7.62 14.30 -6.66
CA GLU A 69 8.83 13.49 -6.80
C GLU A 69 8.58 12.00 -6.52
N MET A 70 7.40 11.63 -6.03
CA MET A 70 7.06 10.25 -5.70
C MET A 70 6.55 9.48 -6.92
N ASP A 71 7.12 8.30 -7.15
CA ASP A 71 6.69 7.41 -8.22
C ASP A 71 5.27 6.87 -7.93
N PRO A 72 4.30 7.04 -8.85
CA PRO A 72 2.95 6.48 -8.73
C PRO A 72 2.91 4.97 -8.47
N ALA A 73 3.92 4.22 -8.92
CA ALA A 73 4.03 2.78 -8.70
C ALA A 73 4.27 2.41 -7.23
N MET A 74 4.73 3.35 -6.41
CA MET A 74 4.96 3.11 -4.97
C MET A 74 3.68 3.17 -4.13
N VAL A 75 2.58 3.71 -4.67
CA VAL A 75 1.31 3.86 -3.96
C VAL A 75 0.32 2.81 -4.49
N SER A 76 0.12 1.75 -3.72
CA SER A 76 -0.75 0.62 -4.05
C SER A 76 -1.83 0.40 -3.00
N GLY A 77 -2.91 -0.30 -3.39
CA GLY A 77 -4.04 -0.58 -2.50
C GLY A 77 -5.39 -0.55 -3.22
N ASP A 78 -6.35 -1.29 -2.68
CA ASP A 78 -7.74 -1.40 -3.11
C ASP A 78 -8.73 -0.76 -2.13
N SER A 79 -8.21 -0.10 -1.09
CA SER A 79 -8.99 0.60 -0.07
C SER A 79 -8.30 1.91 0.35
N PHE A 80 -9.05 2.85 0.91
CA PHE A 80 -8.49 4.13 1.39
C PHE A 80 -7.37 3.92 2.42
N ASP A 81 -7.56 2.99 3.36
CA ASP A 81 -6.57 2.69 4.40
C ASP A 81 -5.29 2.09 3.81
N SER A 82 -5.42 1.15 2.88
CA SER A 82 -4.26 0.54 2.21
C SER A 82 -3.46 1.58 1.39
N ILE A 83 -4.16 2.44 0.65
CA ILE A 83 -3.54 3.53 -0.12
C ILE A 83 -2.84 4.52 0.81
N HIS A 84 -3.48 4.90 1.92
CA HIS A 84 -2.90 5.84 2.88
C HIS A 84 -1.66 5.25 3.57
N ALA A 85 -1.71 3.98 3.98
CA ALA A 85 -0.58 3.28 4.57
C ALA A 85 0.59 3.13 3.58
N SER A 86 0.28 2.76 2.33
CA SER A 86 1.26 2.66 1.24
C SER A 86 1.93 4.01 0.98
N PHE A 87 1.14 5.09 0.87
CA PHE A 87 1.65 6.45 0.72
C PHE A 87 2.56 6.89 1.89
N ALA A 88 2.17 6.59 3.13
CA ALA A 88 2.99 6.90 4.30
C ALA A 88 4.34 6.15 4.28
N ALA A 89 4.33 4.87 3.91
CA ALA A 89 5.54 4.06 3.77
C ALA A 89 6.46 4.56 2.63
N ALA A 90 5.87 4.94 1.50
CA ALA A 90 6.58 5.51 0.36
C ALA A 90 7.25 6.85 0.75
N ARG A 91 6.50 7.74 1.41
CA ARG A 91 7.03 9.02 1.91
C ARG A 91 8.18 8.84 2.90
N ALA A 92 8.06 7.90 3.82
CA ALA A 92 9.13 7.59 4.76
C ALA A 92 10.41 7.10 4.05
N SER A 93 10.25 6.32 2.98
CA SER A 93 11.37 5.85 2.17
C SER A 93 12.02 6.99 1.38
N LEU A 94 11.22 7.87 0.78
CA LEU A 94 11.73 9.05 0.07
C LEU A 94 12.50 9.99 1.02
N ALA A 95 12.01 10.20 2.24
CA ALA A 95 12.70 10.99 3.25
C ALA A 95 14.08 10.41 3.60
N ARG A 96 14.19 9.08 3.73
CA ARG A 96 15.47 8.40 3.97
C ARG A 96 16.44 8.58 2.80
N VAL A 97 15.95 8.47 1.56
CA VAL A 97 16.76 8.70 0.36
C VAL A 97 17.26 10.14 0.29
N ARG A 98 16.38 11.13 0.52
CA ARG A 98 16.75 12.56 0.55
C ARG A 98 17.83 12.83 1.58
N GLU A 99 17.73 12.25 2.77
CA GLU A 99 18.74 12.41 3.82
C GLU A 99 20.07 11.73 3.47
N ALA A 100 20.04 10.51 2.93
CA ALA A 100 21.25 9.81 2.48
C ALA A 100 22.01 10.61 1.41
N LEU A 101 21.29 11.18 0.44
CA LEU A 101 21.87 12.05 -0.59
C LEU A 101 22.46 13.33 0.01
N ARG A 102 21.78 13.95 0.98
CA ARG A 102 22.30 15.14 1.67
C ARG A 102 23.62 14.86 2.38
N LEU A 103 23.73 13.71 3.06
CA LEU A 103 24.95 13.29 3.74
C LEU A 103 26.07 12.98 2.74
N GLU A 104 25.76 12.29 1.63
CA GLU A 104 26.75 12.01 0.59
C GLU A 104 27.28 13.30 -0.06
N MET A 105 26.41 14.26 -0.37
CA MET A 105 26.81 15.57 -0.91
C MET A 105 27.70 16.33 0.07
N ALA A 106 27.37 16.31 1.37
CA ALA A 106 28.18 16.95 2.39
C ALA A 106 29.58 16.30 2.54
N ALA A 107 29.67 14.98 2.41
CA ALA A 107 30.95 14.26 2.45
C ALA A 107 31.79 14.45 1.18
N ARG A 108 31.15 14.69 0.03
CA ARG A 108 31.83 14.86 -1.26
C ARG A 108 32.43 16.25 -1.45
N VAL A 109 32.01 17.26 -0.68
CA VAL A 109 32.64 18.59 -0.68
C VAL A 109 33.79 18.59 0.32
N PRO A 110 35.08 18.56 -0.10
CA PRO A 110 36.19 18.67 0.83
C PRO A 110 36.14 20.04 1.49
N ALA A 111 36.39 20.11 2.81
CA ALA A 111 36.31 21.33 3.62
C ALA A 111 37.36 22.43 3.27
N GLY A 112 37.93 22.45 2.06
CA GLY A 112 39.31 22.91 1.86
C GLY A 112 39.60 23.87 0.72
N ALA A 113 38.62 24.54 0.11
CA ALA A 113 38.94 25.68 -0.75
C ALA A 113 38.06 26.88 -0.38
N PRO A 114 38.62 27.93 0.26
CA PRO A 114 37.89 29.19 0.38
C PRO A 114 37.44 29.58 -1.02
N GLY A 115 36.14 29.87 -1.16
CA GLY A 115 35.58 30.32 -2.43
C GLY A 115 36.45 31.44 -2.99
N ARG A 116 36.66 31.48 -4.31
CA ARG A 116 37.46 32.54 -4.94
C ARG A 116 36.89 33.89 -4.52
N VAL A 117 37.57 34.57 -3.60
CA VAL A 117 37.26 35.95 -3.25
C VAL A 117 37.63 36.76 -4.47
N VAL A 118 36.64 37.17 -5.25
CA VAL A 118 36.86 38.14 -6.33
C VAL A 118 37.11 39.47 -5.65
N PRO A 119 38.36 40.00 -5.65
CA PRO A 119 38.59 41.32 -5.08
C PRO A 119 37.75 42.35 -5.85
N PRO A 120 37.23 43.38 -5.18
CA PRO A 120 36.48 44.44 -5.85
C PRO A 120 37.34 45.04 -6.96
N ALA A 121 36.72 45.35 -8.11
CA ALA A 121 37.42 45.97 -9.22
C ALA A 121 38.03 47.30 -8.76
N ARG A 122 39.36 47.39 -8.77
CA ARG A 122 40.10 48.62 -8.46
C ARG A 122 40.55 49.29 -9.73
N THR A 123 40.44 50.61 -9.76
CA THR A 123 40.97 51.44 -10.85
C THR A 123 42.51 51.41 -10.84
N PRO A 124 43.17 51.71 -11.97
CA PRO A 124 44.63 51.78 -12.02
C PRO A 124 45.25 52.75 -11.00
N LEU A 125 44.60 53.90 -10.74
CA LEU A 125 45.09 54.91 -9.79
C LEU A 125 45.06 54.39 -8.34
N GLU A 126 44.02 53.64 -7.97
CA GLU A 126 43.89 53.05 -6.63
C GLU A 126 45.00 52.02 -6.38
N LYS A 127 45.35 51.22 -7.40
CA LYS A 127 46.45 50.25 -7.30
C LYS A 127 47.81 50.93 -7.10
N ILE A 128 48.05 52.05 -7.79
CA ILE A 128 49.30 52.82 -7.68
C ILE A 128 49.42 53.44 -6.28
N ARG A 129 48.38 54.13 -5.80
CA ARG A 129 48.38 54.77 -4.48
C ARG A 129 48.64 53.75 -3.37
N GLU A 130 48.01 52.58 -3.46
CA GLU A 130 48.15 51.53 -2.47
C GLU A 130 49.56 50.91 -2.46
N GLY A 131 50.18 50.72 -3.63
CA GLY A 131 51.57 50.25 -3.73
C GLY A 131 52.58 51.24 -3.14
N LEU A 132 52.37 52.55 -3.34
CA LEU A 132 53.21 53.60 -2.77
C LEU A 132 53.03 53.76 -1.26
N SER A 133 51.86 53.41 -0.72
CA SER A 133 51.57 53.48 0.73
C SER A 133 52.11 52.31 1.56
N ARG A 134 52.60 51.25 0.91
CA ARG A 134 53.10 50.02 1.56
C ARG A 134 54.62 49.82 1.42
N SER A 135 55.32 50.78 0.80
CA SER A 135 56.79 50.84 0.73
C SER A 135 57.31 51.81 1.78
#